data_AF-A0A009T185-F1
#
_entry.id   AF-A0A009T185-F1
#
_cell.length_a   1.000
_cell.length_b   1.000
_cell.length_c   1.000
_cell.angle_alpha   90.00
_cell.angle_beta   90.00
_cell.angle_gamma   90.00
#
_symmetry.space_group_name_H-M   'P 1'
#
loop_
_entity.id
_entity.type
_entity.pdbx_description
1 polymer ?
#
loop_
_entity_poly.entity_id
_entity_poly.type
_entity_poly.pdbx_seq_one_letter_code
_entity_poly.pdbx_strand_id
1 'polypeptide(L)'
;MNLRLRLNTIIFLIISSIFSLIVGMRGNTNDTYTYYFIFKNVDSYDLMNYSDFYSRTGVEVGWGLYSKIISLFSNSEVVLFTIFSLLTFYFIYKTSDIIKLKFIYVMCFYLPTGFFLMQQFMQIRQGFAVPVVIYASFLYLENKKLLAILFFSLAVLFHQTVIVYILFLFVFLLIYKYFFEENKPLNFKIYMISILLLGTIFSRVVFLPLALSFFSRLQSYANTDYAESVSLLGLANIKFYIEFIFILFFMHKKDLNDKFLIYMIFVFTIGLAIRIAFFDFAILSGRLSNVFLFIEIFLMPYFIYKRFSKIVLLTTLVLYFLIIGFISWNFQVAEYLADSYFYPLY
;
A
#
# COMPACT_ATOMS: atom_id res chain seq x y z
N MET A 1 -17.07 -33.69 -11.19
CA MET A 1 -17.11 -32.34 -10.61
C MET A 1 -16.31 -31.41 -11.51
N ASN A 2 -16.96 -30.65 -12.40
CA ASN A 2 -16.25 -29.76 -13.34
C ASN A 2 -15.96 -28.41 -12.68
N LEU A 3 -14.75 -28.25 -12.13
CA LEU A 3 -14.26 -26.97 -11.62
C LEU A 3 -13.98 -26.03 -12.80
N ARG A 4 -14.98 -25.23 -13.18
CA ARG A 4 -14.83 -24.20 -14.20
C ARG A 4 -14.17 -22.97 -13.57
N LEU A 5 -12.84 -23.01 -13.45
CA LEU A 5 -12.06 -21.87 -12.95
C LEU A 5 -12.14 -20.70 -13.94
N ARG A 6 -12.43 -19.50 -13.43
CA ARG A 6 -12.41 -18.28 -14.25
C ARG A 6 -10.97 -17.96 -14.65
N LEU A 7 -10.74 -17.52 -15.89
CA LEU A 7 -9.42 -17.16 -16.39
C LEU A 7 -8.69 -16.17 -15.45
N ASN A 8 -9.40 -15.20 -14.87
CA ASN A 8 -8.83 -14.23 -13.92
C ASN A 8 -8.27 -14.91 -12.65
N THR A 9 -8.91 -15.99 -12.18
CA THR A 9 -8.44 -16.77 -11.03
C THR A 9 -7.20 -17.59 -11.38
N ILE A 10 -7.14 -18.16 -12.58
CA ILE A 10 -5.96 -18.88 -13.06
C ILE A 10 -4.77 -17.92 -13.16
N ILE A 11 -4.98 -16.75 -13.77
CA ILE A 11 -3.95 -15.71 -13.87
C ILE A 11 -3.47 -15.28 -12.48
N PHE A 12 -4.39 -15.09 -11.52
CA PHE A 12 -4.04 -14.81 -10.12
C PHE A 12 -3.13 -15.90 -9.53
N LEU A 13 -3.53 -17.17 -9.64
CA LEU A 13 -2.76 -18.28 -9.08
C LEU A 13 -1.34 -18.36 -9.68
N ILE A 14 -1.21 -18.23 -11.00
CA ILE A 14 0.09 -18.32 -11.69
C ILE A 14 0.99 -17.16 -11.27
N ILE A 15 0.52 -15.91 -11.41
CA ILE A 15 1.35 -14.73 -11.13
C ILE A 15 1.72 -14.68 -9.65
N SER A 16 0.75 -14.86 -8.75
CA SER A 16 1.00 -14.76 -7.31
C SER A 16 1.94 -15.86 -6.85
N SER A 17 1.81 -17.10 -7.34
CA SER A 17 2.72 -18.19 -6.95
C SER A 17 4.16 -17.92 -7.36
N ILE A 18 4.39 -17.47 -8.60
CA ILE A 18 5.74 -17.15 -9.10
C ILE A 18 6.37 -16.04 -8.27
N PHE A 19 5.68 -14.90 -8.13
CA PHE A 19 6.26 -13.75 -7.43
C PHE A 19 6.37 -13.96 -5.92
N SER A 20 5.45 -14.68 -5.30
CA SER A 20 5.56 -15.01 -3.88
C SER A 20 6.70 -15.98 -3.59
N LEU A 21 7.02 -16.91 -4.49
CA LEU A 21 8.22 -17.75 -4.36
C LEU A 21 9.50 -16.91 -4.44
N ILE A 22 9.55 -15.94 -5.36
CA ILE A 22 10.67 -14.99 -5.44
C ILE A 22 10.81 -14.22 -4.12
N VAL A 23 9.71 -13.71 -3.56
CA VAL A 23 9.75 -13.05 -2.23
C VAL A 23 10.18 -14.03 -1.13
N GLY A 24 9.76 -15.29 -1.21
CA GLY A 24 10.14 -16.36 -0.31
C GLY A 24 11.65 -16.63 -0.27
N MET A 25 12.27 -16.63 -1.44
CA MET A 25 13.70 -16.94 -1.63
C MET A 25 14.63 -15.75 -1.34
N ARG A 26 14.14 -14.67 -0.71
CA ARG A 26 14.98 -13.52 -0.36
C ARG A 26 16.09 -13.90 0.62
N GLY A 27 17.26 -13.30 0.40
CA GLY A 27 18.38 -13.28 1.32
C GLY A 27 18.23 -12.26 2.45
N ASN A 28 19.35 -11.77 2.96
CA ASN A 28 19.42 -10.84 4.10
C ASN A 28 19.01 -9.39 3.75
N THR A 29 17.82 -9.22 3.19
CA THR A 29 17.23 -7.89 2.99
C THR A 29 16.81 -7.26 4.32
N ASN A 30 16.69 -5.94 4.37
CA ASN A 30 16.31 -5.20 5.59
C ASN A 30 15.11 -5.83 6.32
N ASP A 31 15.17 -5.88 7.65
CA ASP A 31 14.21 -6.51 8.57
C ASP A 31 14.02 -8.03 8.44
N THR A 32 14.59 -8.70 7.42
CA THR A 32 14.41 -10.16 7.20
C THR A 32 14.92 -10.97 8.37
N TYR A 33 16.10 -10.63 8.89
CA TYR A 33 16.68 -11.31 10.04
C TYR A 33 15.77 -11.20 11.28
N THR A 34 15.22 -10.02 11.56
CA THR A 34 14.30 -9.80 12.68
C THR A 34 13.07 -10.71 12.56
N TYR A 35 12.47 -10.77 11.37
CA TYR A 35 11.31 -11.60 11.10
C TYR A 35 11.60 -13.10 11.25
N TYR A 36 12.74 -13.53 10.72
CA TYR A 36 13.24 -14.90 10.84
C TYR A 36 13.51 -15.29 12.30
N PHE A 37 14.18 -14.42 13.04
CA PHE A 37 14.51 -14.66 14.44
C PHE A 37 13.26 -14.82 15.30
N ILE A 38 12.26 -13.96 15.11
CA ILE A 38 10.96 -14.08 15.79
C ILE A 38 10.30 -15.42 15.43
N PHE A 39 10.33 -15.81 14.16
CA PHE A 39 9.75 -17.07 13.71
C PHE A 39 10.41 -18.30 14.34
N LYS A 40 11.74 -18.34 14.40
CA LYS A 40 12.48 -19.44 15.02
C LYS A 40 12.30 -19.53 16.53
N ASN A 41 12.02 -18.39 17.17
CA ASN A 41 11.86 -18.31 18.62
C ASN A 41 10.41 -18.06 19.03
N VAL A 42 9.43 -18.33 18.15
CA VAL A 42 8.04 -17.88 18.36
C VAL A 42 7.42 -18.43 19.65
N ASP A 43 7.83 -19.63 20.06
CA ASP A 43 7.37 -20.31 21.28
C ASP A 43 7.92 -19.69 22.57
N SER A 44 8.95 -18.84 22.47
CA SER A 44 9.53 -18.15 23.62
C SER A 44 8.80 -16.85 23.99
N TYR A 45 7.87 -16.39 23.15
CA TYR A 45 7.14 -15.14 23.35
C TYR A 45 5.72 -15.38 23.87
N ASP A 46 5.25 -14.52 24.78
CA ASP A 46 3.85 -14.45 25.17
C ASP A 46 3.07 -13.62 24.14
N LEU A 47 2.36 -14.32 23.24
CA LEU A 47 1.55 -13.69 22.19
C LEU A 47 0.24 -13.08 22.72
N MET A 48 -0.13 -13.30 23.99
CA MET A 48 -1.31 -12.68 24.60
C MET A 48 -0.95 -11.34 25.25
N ASN A 49 0.32 -11.11 25.59
CA ASN A 49 0.79 -9.83 26.11
C ASN A 49 1.38 -8.95 25.00
N TYR A 50 0.52 -8.18 24.33
CA TYR A 50 0.90 -7.39 23.15
C TYR A 50 1.96 -6.33 23.43
N SER A 51 1.94 -5.75 24.63
CA SER A 51 2.90 -4.73 25.06
C SER A 51 4.30 -5.32 25.25
N ASP A 52 4.38 -6.46 25.94
CA ASP A 52 5.65 -7.17 26.14
C ASP A 52 6.21 -7.74 24.82
N PHE A 53 5.36 -8.29 23.96
CA PHE A 53 5.79 -8.74 22.63
C PHE A 53 6.41 -7.60 21.82
N TYR A 54 5.73 -6.45 21.75
CA TYR A 54 6.22 -5.30 20.98
C TYR A 54 7.49 -4.71 21.59
N SER A 55 7.60 -4.63 22.92
CA SER A 55 8.80 -4.09 23.58
C SER A 55 10.05 -4.95 23.32
N ARG A 56 9.89 -6.27 23.23
CA ARG A 56 11.00 -7.22 22.97
C ARG A 56 11.38 -7.32 21.50
N THR A 57 10.39 -7.30 20.61
CA THR A 57 10.61 -7.62 19.19
C THR A 57 10.66 -6.39 18.29
N GLY A 58 10.10 -5.26 18.74
CA GLY A 58 9.91 -4.06 17.91
C GLY A 58 8.91 -4.26 16.77
N VAL A 59 8.10 -5.32 16.81
CA VAL A 59 7.15 -5.73 15.77
C VAL A 59 5.77 -5.98 16.39
N GLU A 60 4.72 -5.69 15.63
CA GLU A 60 3.33 -5.91 16.04
C GLU A 60 2.98 -7.41 16.18
N VAL A 61 2.11 -7.72 17.13
CA VAL A 61 1.74 -9.10 17.52
C VAL A 61 1.16 -9.93 16.37
N GLY A 62 0.57 -9.30 15.35
CA GLY A 62 0.08 -10.01 14.17
C GLY A 62 1.18 -10.82 13.48
N TRP A 63 2.43 -10.34 13.47
CA TRP A 63 3.57 -11.10 12.96
C TRP A 63 3.89 -12.34 13.82
N GLY A 64 3.81 -12.21 15.14
CA GLY A 64 4.03 -13.32 16.08
C GLY A 64 2.97 -14.41 15.92
N LEU A 65 1.68 -14.01 15.86
CA LEU A 65 0.57 -14.94 15.61
C LEU A 65 0.71 -15.64 14.26
N TYR A 66 1.07 -14.90 13.21
CA TYR A 66 1.36 -15.48 11.89
C TYR A 66 2.51 -16.49 11.96
N SER A 67 3.62 -16.10 12.57
CA SER A 67 4.81 -16.94 12.73
C SER A 67 4.46 -18.24 13.47
N LYS A 68 3.62 -18.15 14.51
CA LYS A 68 3.15 -19.32 15.27
C LYS A 68 2.30 -20.25 14.41
N ILE A 69 1.44 -19.72 13.55
CA ILE A 69 0.63 -20.54 12.64
C ILE A 69 1.52 -21.30 11.65
N ILE A 70 2.52 -20.63 11.07
CA ILE A 70 3.45 -21.27 10.13
C ILE A 70 4.31 -22.33 10.83
N SER A 71 4.78 -22.06 12.06
CA SER A 71 5.64 -22.98 12.80
C SER A 71 4.96 -24.32 13.14
N LEU A 72 3.62 -24.38 13.12
CA LEU A 72 2.87 -25.63 13.28
C LEU A 72 3.12 -26.65 12.17
N PHE A 73 3.55 -26.22 10.97
CA PHE A 73 3.70 -27.11 9.82
C PHE A 73 4.97 -26.89 8.99
N SER A 74 5.76 -25.86 9.27
CA SER A 74 7.02 -25.61 8.58
C SER A 74 7.99 -24.85 9.46
N ASN A 75 9.27 -25.19 9.35
CA ASN A 75 10.38 -24.43 9.93
C ASN A 75 11.14 -23.60 8.89
N SER A 76 10.65 -23.53 7.64
CA SER A 76 11.35 -22.84 6.54
C SER A 76 10.94 -21.38 6.43
N GLU A 77 11.92 -20.49 6.41
CA GLU A 77 11.79 -19.06 6.11
C GLU A 77 11.22 -18.80 4.71
N VAL A 78 11.56 -19.66 3.74
CA VAL A 78 11.01 -19.59 2.38
C VAL A 78 9.50 -19.80 2.42
N VAL A 79 9.02 -20.78 3.18
CA VAL A 79 7.58 -21.04 3.35
C VAL A 79 6.91 -19.87 4.09
N LEU A 80 7.53 -19.38 5.17
CA LEU A 80 7.06 -18.22 5.94
C LEU A 80 6.84 -17.00 5.04
N PHE A 81 7.81 -16.66 4.18
CA PHE A 81 7.70 -15.46 3.37
C PHE A 81 6.88 -15.64 2.09
N THR A 82 6.89 -16.84 1.51
CA THR A 82 6.03 -17.18 0.35
C THR A 82 4.56 -17.10 0.71
N ILE A 83 4.14 -17.72 1.82
CA ILE A 83 2.73 -17.70 2.23
C ILE A 83 2.29 -16.27 2.56
N PHE A 84 3.14 -15.50 3.22
CA PHE A 84 2.80 -14.11 3.57
C PHE A 84 2.63 -13.24 2.32
N SER A 85 3.51 -13.41 1.32
CA SER A 85 3.39 -12.73 0.04
C SER A 85 2.12 -13.15 -0.73
N LEU A 86 1.77 -14.44 -0.71
CA LEU A 86 0.53 -14.94 -1.32
C LEU A 86 -0.71 -14.30 -0.69
N LEU A 87 -0.71 -14.12 0.64
CA LEU A 87 -1.78 -13.44 1.35
C LEU A 87 -1.90 -11.97 0.90
N THR A 88 -0.78 -11.26 0.71
CA THR A 88 -0.81 -9.91 0.12
C THR A 88 -1.46 -9.91 -1.26
N PHE A 89 -1.01 -10.78 -2.18
CA PHE A 89 -1.59 -10.86 -3.52
C PHE A 89 -3.08 -11.23 -3.50
N TYR A 90 -3.48 -12.09 -2.57
CA TYR A 90 -4.89 -12.46 -2.38
C TYR A 90 -5.76 -11.24 -2.06
N PHE A 91 -5.34 -10.35 -1.16
CA PHE A 91 -6.11 -9.13 -0.87
C PHE A 91 -6.13 -8.16 -2.05
N ILE A 92 -5.02 -8.04 -2.81
CA ILE A 92 -5.01 -7.25 -4.05
C ILE A 92 -6.00 -7.81 -5.09
N TYR A 93 -6.03 -9.14 -5.24
CA TYR A 93 -6.99 -9.83 -6.11
C TYR A 93 -8.43 -9.61 -5.66
N LYS A 94 -8.71 -9.73 -4.36
CA LYS A 94 -10.06 -9.51 -3.80
C LYS A 94 -10.54 -8.08 -3.97
N THR A 95 -9.68 -7.08 -3.82
CA THR A 95 -10.01 -5.68 -4.14
C THR A 95 -10.31 -5.50 -5.63
N SER A 96 -9.49 -6.10 -6.50
CA SER A 96 -9.69 -6.07 -7.97
C SER A 96 -11.06 -6.65 -8.37
N ASP A 97 -11.48 -7.73 -7.71
CA ASP A 97 -12.77 -8.40 -7.92
C ASP A 97 -13.96 -7.50 -7.52
N ILE A 98 -13.88 -6.75 -6.40
CA ILE A 98 -14.91 -5.78 -5.99
C ILE A 98 -15.10 -4.70 -7.06
N ILE A 99 -14.01 -4.10 -7.54
CA ILE A 99 -14.07 -3.06 -8.58
C ILE A 99 -14.26 -3.60 -10.00
N LYS A 100 -14.36 -4.93 -10.16
CA LYS A 100 -14.50 -5.60 -11.46
C LYS A 100 -13.36 -5.27 -12.44
N LEU A 101 -12.16 -5.06 -11.92
CA LEU A 101 -10.95 -4.84 -12.71
C LEU A 101 -10.18 -6.16 -12.86
N LYS A 102 -9.61 -6.42 -14.04
CA LYS A 102 -8.80 -7.63 -14.24
C LYS A 102 -7.54 -7.54 -13.39
N PHE A 103 -7.20 -8.65 -12.72
CA PHE A 103 -6.05 -8.71 -11.83
C PHE A 103 -4.74 -8.38 -12.55
N ILE A 104 -4.59 -8.83 -13.79
CA ILE A 104 -3.41 -8.53 -14.61
C ILE A 104 -3.17 -7.03 -14.81
N TYR A 105 -4.24 -6.22 -14.93
CA TYR A 105 -4.08 -4.77 -15.09
C TYR A 105 -3.52 -4.13 -13.82
N VAL A 106 -3.93 -4.61 -12.65
CA VAL A 106 -3.38 -4.18 -11.36
C VAL A 106 -1.93 -4.64 -11.22
N MET A 107 -1.61 -5.86 -11.64
CA MET A 107 -0.25 -6.39 -11.56
C MET A 107 0.76 -5.63 -12.43
N CYS A 108 0.33 -5.17 -13.61
CA CYS A 108 1.18 -4.31 -14.46
C CYS A 108 1.50 -2.95 -13.82
N PHE A 109 0.67 -2.47 -12.90
CA PHE A 109 0.97 -1.27 -12.11
C PHE A 109 1.71 -1.60 -10.81
N TYR A 110 1.44 -2.75 -10.19
CA TYR A 110 2.02 -3.09 -8.89
C TYR A 110 3.47 -3.58 -8.96
N LEU A 111 3.72 -4.62 -9.76
CA LEU A 111 5.03 -5.29 -9.84
C LEU A 111 6.23 -4.38 -10.18
N PRO A 112 6.13 -3.41 -11.10
CA PRO A 112 7.28 -2.57 -11.46
C PRO A 112 7.58 -1.48 -10.42
N THR A 113 6.73 -1.27 -9.41
CA THR A 113 6.87 -0.16 -8.46
C THR A 113 7.66 -0.56 -7.22
N GLY A 114 8.14 0.45 -6.49
CA GLY A 114 8.61 0.29 -5.12
C GLY A 114 7.57 -0.32 -4.16
N PHE A 115 6.27 -0.32 -4.48
CA PHE A 115 5.27 -1.00 -3.65
C PHE A 115 5.47 -2.52 -3.64
N PHE A 116 5.87 -3.13 -4.76
CA PHE A 116 6.26 -4.53 -4.77
C PHE A 116 7.70 -4.68 -4.28
N LEU A 117 8.65 -4.03 -4.96
CA LEU A 117 10.09 -4.26 -4.77
C LEU A 117 10.60 -3.85 -3.38
N MET A 118 10.08 -2.78 -2.78
CA MET A 118 10.49 -2.38 -1.43
C MET A 118 9.58 -3.02 -0.37
N GLN A 119 8.26 -2.97 -0.55
CA GLN A 119 7.38 -3.43 0.54
C GLN A 119 7.39 -4.93 0.69
N GLN A 120 7.40 -5.74 -0.39
CA GLN A 120 7.41 -7.20 -0.21
C GLN A 120 8.74 -7.71 0.34
N PHE A 121 9.86 -7.05 0.01
CA PHE A 121 11.19 -7.50 0.41
C PHE A 121 11.67 -6.90 1.73
N MET A 122 11.42 -5.62 1.99
CA MET A 122 11.94 -4.93 3.18
C MET A 122 10.86 -4.51 4.18
N GLN A 123 9.64 -4.21 3.75
CA GLN A 123 8.59 -3.68 4.63
C GLN A 123 7.34 -4.57 4.61
N ILE A 124 7.54 -5.89 4.70
CA ILE A 124 6.50 -6.85 4.31
C ILE A 124 5.21 -6.72 5.12
N ARG A 125 5.32 -6.36 6.40
CA ARG A 125 4.16 -6.14 7.27
C ARG A 125 3.30 -4.96 6.82
N GLN A 126 3.92 -3.82 6.47
CA GLN A 126 3.21 -2.70 5.85
C GLN A 126 2.66 -3.10 4.48
N GLY A 127 3.47 -3.81 3.67
CA GLY A 127 3.08 -4.31 2.36
C GLY A 127 1.89 -5.28 2.39
N PHE A 128 1.62 -5.92 3.53
CA PHE A 128 0.41 -6.72 3.77
C PHE A 128 -0.75 -5.88 4.31
N ALA A 129 -0.50 -5.08 5.35
CA ALA A 129 -1.56 -4.32 6.02
C ALA A 129 -2.25 -3.31 5.09
N VAL A 130 -1.52 -2.70 4.15
CA VAL A 130 -2.07 -1.70 3.22
C VAL A 130 -3.08 -2.30 2.22
N PRO A 131 -2.79 -3.40 1.50
CA PRO A 131 -3.81 -4.11 0.72
C PRO A 131 -5.03 -4.55 1.52
N VAL A 132 -4.84 -5.00 2.76
CA VAL A 132 -5.94 -5.43 3.65
C VAL A 132 -6.84 -4.26 4.03
N VAL A 133 -6.27 -3.11 4.42
CA VAL A 133 -7.06 -1.93 4.79
C VAL A 133 -7.80 -1.37 3.57
N ILE A 134 -7.19 -1.40 2.39
CA ILE A 134 -7.87 -1.03 1.13
C ILE A 134 -9.04 -1.99 0.89
N TYR A 135 -8.83 -3.30 0.94
CA TYR A 135 -9.90 -4.28 0.75
C TYR A 135 -11.06 -4.06 1.75
N ALA A 136 -10.73 -3.84 3.03
CA ALA A 136 -11.70 -3.54 4.07
C ALA A 136 -12.50 -2.26 3.78
N SER A 137 -11.85 -1.20 3.32
CA SER A 137 -12.54 0.03 2.88
C SER A 137 -13.54 -0.25 1.76
N PHE A 138 -13.17 -1.05 0.77
CA PHE A 138 -14.06 -1.38 -0.35
C PHE A 138 -15.24 -2.24 0.10
N LEU A 139 -15.04 -3.20 0.99
CA LEU A 139 -16.12 -3.95 1.63
C LEU A 139 -17.07 -3.02 2.40
N TYR A 140 -16.52 -2.05 3.12
CA TYR A 140 -17.32 -1.06 3.86
C TYR A 140 -18.19 -0.25 2.89
N LEU A 141 -17.63 0.19 1.77
CA LEU A 141 -18.35 0.92 0.73
C LEU A 141 -19.42 0.07 0.02
N GLU A 142 -19.23 -1.26 -0.07
CA GLU A 142 -20.24 -2.24 -0.49
C GLU A 142 -21.29 -2.59 0.59
N ASN A 143 -21.30 -1.89 1.73
CA ASN A 143 -22.16 -2.15 2.90
C ASN A 143 -21.88 -3.49 3.62
N LYS A 144 -20.76 -4.17 3.37
CA LYS A 144 -20.33 -5.38 4.10
C LYS A 144 -19.56 -5.00 5.37
N LYS A 145 -20.19 -4.22 6.25
CA LYS A 145 -19.52 -3.53 7.38
C LYS A 145 -18.86 -4.46 8.38
N LEU A 146 -19.51 -5.57 8.76
CA LEU A 146 -18.94 -6.54 9.71
C LEU A 146 -17.63 -7.15 9.19
N LEU A 147 -17.63 -7.53 7.91
CA LEU A 147 -16.45 -8.10 7.26
C LEU A 147 -15.34 -7.03 7.11
N ALA A 148 -15.71 -5.79 6.82
CA ALA A 148 -14.77 -4.68 6.79
C ALA A 148 -14.11 -4.45 8.17
N ILE A 149 -14.89 -4.46 9.26
CA ILE A 149 -14.36 -4.30 10.63
C ILE A 149 -13.36 -5.42 10.95
N LEU A 150 -13.68 -6.67 10.62
CA LEU A 150 -12.76 -7.80 10.80
C LEU A 150 -11.41 -7.55 10.09
N PHE A 151 -11.45 -7.11 8.83
CA PHE A 151 -10.22 -6.86 8.07
C PHE A 151 -9.49 -5.58 8.48
N PHE A 152 -10.19 -4.55 8.98
CA PHE A 152 -9.53 -3.41 9.62
C PHE A 152 -8.75 -3.85 10.86
N SER A 153 -9.36 -4.65 11.73
CA SER A 153 -8.66 -5.23 12.88
C SER A 153 -7.46 -6.06 12.45
N LEU A 154 -7.61 -6.90 11.42
CA LEU A 154 -6.50 -7.67 10.86
C LEU A 154 -5.36 -6.77 10.37
N ALA A 155 -5.66 -5.71 9.61
CA ALA A 155 -4.62 -4.79 9.11
C ALA A 155 -3.85 -4.12 10.26
N VAL A 156 -4.56 -3.64 11.29
CA VAL A 156 -3.95 -2.98 12.46
C VAL A 156 -3.06 -3.94 13.25
N LEU A 157 -3.42 -5.22 13.35
CA LEU A 157 -2.59 -6.24 14.02
C LEU A 157 -1.21 -6.41 13.37
N PHE A 158 -1.09 -6.15 12.07
CA PHE A 158 0.19 -6.28 11.36
C PHE A 158 0.97 -4.97 11.25
N HIS A 159 0.28 -3.84 11.15
CA HIS A 159 0.94 -2.55 11.03
C HIS A 159 0.05 -1.39 11.51
N GLN A 160 0.48 -0.67 12.55
CA GLN A 160 -0.35 0.37 13.17
C GLN A 160 -0.61 1.61 12.30
N THR A 161 0.26 1.88 11.30
CA THR A 161 0.11 3.07 10.44
C THR A 161 -1.19 3.08 9.63
N VAL A 162 -1.84 1.92 9.43
CA VAL A 162 -3.14 1.84 8.75
C VAL A 162 -4.28 2.45 9.57
N ILE A 163 -4.09 2.71 10.86
CA ILE A 163 -5.06 3.46 11.68
C ILE A 163 -5.32 4.84 11.06
N VAL A 164 -4.26 5.52 10.61
CA VAL A 164 -4.37 6.83 9.95
C VAL A 164 -5.21 6.70 8.67
N TYR A 165 -4.99 5.63 7.89
CA TYR A 165 -5.78 5.35 6.69
C TYR A 165 -7.28 5.14 7.00
N ILE A 166 -7.60 4.40 8.07
CA ILE A 166 -8.99 4.18 8.52
C ILE A 166 -9.65 5.50 8.93
N LEU A 167 -8.93 6.39 9.63
CA LEU A 167 -9.46 7.71 9.98
C LEU A 167 -9.84 8.52 8.73
N PHE A 168 -8.99 8.51 7.70
CA PHE A 168 -9.29 9.18 6.43
C PHE A 168 -10.43 8.52 5.65
N LEU A 169 -10.71 7.23 5.82
CA LEU A 169 -11.95 6.62 5.31
C LEU A 169 -13.18 7.26 5.97
N PHE A 170 -13.18 7.47 7.29
CA PHE A 170 -14.31 8.13 7.97
C PHE A 170 -14.46 9.59 7.53
N VAL A 171 -13.35 10.32 7.38
CA VAL A 171 -13.35 11.66 6.79
C VAL A 171 -13.96 11.63 5.39
N PHE A 172 -13.57 10.67 4.55
CA PHE A 172 -14.16 10.48 3.23
C PHE A 172 -15.67 10.27 3.30
N LEU A 173 -16.16 9.40 4.20
CA LEU A 173 -17.60 9.11 4.31
C LEU A 173 -18.41 10.37 4.70
N LEU A 174 -17.86 11.21 5.59
CA LEU A 174 -18.46 12.48 5.95
C LEU A 174 -18.49 13.43 4.74
N ILE A 175 -17.34 13.63 4.09
CA ILE A 175 -17.25 14.53 2.93
C ILE A 175 -18.15 14.02 1.79
N TYR A 176 -18.19 12.71 1.56
CA TYR A 176 -19.00 12.10 0.52
C TYR A 176 -20.48 12.39 0.69
N LYS A 177 -21.00 12.21 1.91
CA LYS A 177 -22.40 12.48 2.21
C LYS A 177 -22.76 13.96 1.98
N TYR A 178 -21.99 14.88 2.57
CA TYR A 178 -22.36 16.30 2.58
C TYR A 178 -21.97 17.07 1.31
N PHE A 179 -20.87 16.71 0.66
CA PHE A 179 -20.34 17.47 -0.48
C PHE A 179 -20.56 16.75 -1.81
N PHE A 180 -20.30 15.44 -1.88
CA PHE A 180 -20.39 14.73 -3.15
C PHE A 180 -21.79 14.22 -3.46
N GLU A 181 -22.58 13.78 -2.48
CA GLU A 181 -23.91 13.25 -2.74
C GLU A 181 -24.95 14.36 -2.98
N GLU A 182 -24.82 15.47 -2.26
CA GLU A 182 -25.75 16.61 -2.30
C GLU A 182 -25.41 17.66 -3.39
N ASN A 183 -24.13 17.85 -3.78
CA ASN A 183 -23.68 18.94 -4.68
C ASN A 183 -22.93 18.47 -5.96
N LYS A 184 -23.32 17.31 -6.51
CA LYS A 184 -22.56 16.38 -7.39
C LYS A 184 -21.50 16.90 -8.40
N PRO A 185 -21.69 17.89 -9.31
CA PRO A 185 -20.77 18.01 -10.46
C PRO A 185 -19.85 19.23 -10.56
N LEU A 186 -20.22 20.42 -10.07
CA LEU A 186 -19.56 21.64 -10.56
C LEU A 186 -18.16 21.88 -9.95
N ASN A 187 -17.89 21.32 -8.77
CA ASN A 187 -16.69 21.67 -8.01
C ASN A 187 -15.77 20.49 -7.68
N PHE A 188 -15.93 19.29 -8.26
CA PHE A 188 -15.07 18.13 -7.89
C PHE A 188 -13.57 18.44 -7.99
N LYS A 189 -13.14 19.07 -9.11
CA LYS A 189 -11.74 19.45 -9.31
C LYS A 189 -11.28 20.44 -8.24
N ILE A 190 -12.12 21.44 -7.94
CA ILE A 190 -11.88 22.43 -6.89
C ILE A 190 -11.76 21.72 -5.54
N TYR A 191 -12.66 20.80 -5.20
CA TYR A 191 -12.61 20.03 -3.96
C TYR A 191 -11.32 19.22 -3.84
N MET A 192 -10.88 18.52 -4.89
CA MET A 192 -9.62 17.78 -4.84
C MET A 192 -8.40 18.70 -4.68
N ILE A 193 -8.39 19.85 -5.36
CA ILE A 193 -7.34 20.85 -5.18
C ILE A 193 -7.36 21.42 -3.76
N SER A 194 -8.54 21.74 -3.21
CA SER A 194 -8.70 22.21 -1.83
C SER A 194 -8.24 21.15 -0.83
N ILE A 195 -8.58 19.88 -1.04
CA ILE A 195 -8.13 18.77 -0.18
C ILE A 195 -6.61 18.62 -0.26
N LEU A 196 -6.01 18.75 -1.45
CA LEU A 196 -4.55 18.71 -1.62
C LEU A 196 -3.88 19.84 -0.82
N LEU A 197 -4.34 21.08 -1.00
CA LEU A 197 -3.75 22.26 -0.36
C LEU A 197 -3.96 22.23 1.16
N LEU A 198 -5.20 22.07 1.62
CA LEU A 198 -5.53 22.03 3.04
C LEU A 198 -4.90 20.82 3.72
N GLY A 199 -4.87 19.65 3.05
CA GLY A 199 -4.20 18.45 3.54
C GLY A 199 -2.69 18.64 3.69
N THR A 200 -2.06 19.37 2.76
CA THR A 200 -0.62 19.68 2.84
C THR A 200 -0.34 20.60 4.03
N ILE A 201 -1.12 21.68 4.17
CA ILE A 201 -0.99 22.63 5.28
C ILE A 201 -1.24 21.91 6.62
N PHE A 202 -2.33 21.16 6.73
CA PHE A 202 -2.65 20.40 7.94
C PHE A 202 -1.55 19.41 8.32
N SER A 203 -1.05 18.65 7.34
CA SER A 203 0.01 17.67 7.55
C SER A 203 1.29 18.36 8.07
N ARG A 204 1.66 19.50 7.48
CA ARG A 204 2.87 20.24 7.86
C ARG A 204 2.75 20.96 9.20
N VAL A 205 1.66 21.70 9.39
CA VAL A 205 1.51 22.65 10.50
C VAL A 205 0.95 21.98 11.75
N VAL A 206 0.08 20.99 11.59
CA VAL A 206 -0.62 20.35 12.72
C VAL A 206 -0.05 18.95 12.98
N PHE A 207 -0.02 18.10 11.96
CA PHE A 207 0.33 16.69 12.16
C PHE A 207 1.81 16.49 12.51
N LEU A 208 2.75 17.15 11.81
CA LEU A 208 4.17 16.96 12.06
C LEU A 208 4.60 17.32 13.49
N PRO A 209 4.24 18.49 14.05
CA PRO A 209 4.59 18.80 15.45
C PRO A 209 4.01 17.80 16.45
N LEU A 210 2.74 17.40 16.26
CA LEU A 210 2.10 16.39 17.10
C LEU A 210 2.81 15.03 16.99
N ALA A 211 3.14 14.60 15.78
CA ALA A 211 3.82 13.33 15.57
C ALA A 211 5.21 13.32 16.22
N LEU A 212 5.96 14.42 16.13
CA LEU A 212 7.27 14.55 16.80
C LEU A 212 7.14 14.58 18.33
N SER A 213 6.06 15.13 18.89
CA SER A 213 5.86 15.15 20.35
C SER A 213 5.42 13.80 20.93
N PHE A 214 4.68 12.99 20.16
CA PHE A 214 4.14 11.71 20.66
C PHE A 214 5.00 10.49 20.31
N PHE A 215 5.87 10.56 19.29
CA PHE A 215 6.61 9.40 18.81
C PHE A 215 8.13 9.61 18.91
N SER A 216 8.74 9.10 19.98
CA SER A 216 10.20 9.16 20.22
C SER A 216 11.03 8.55 19.08
N ARG A 217 10.53 7.48 18.44
CA ARG A 217 11.19 6.84 17.29
C ARG A 217 11.18 7.74 16.04
N LEU A 218 10.15 8.57 15.88
CA LEU A 218 10.12 9.57 14.81
C LEU A 218 11.17 10.66 15.06
N GLN A 219 11.31 11.08 16.32
CA GLN A 219 12.32 12.05 16.74
C GLN A 219 13.74 11.50 16.56
N SER A 220 13.98 10.21 16.83
CA SER A 220 15.31 9.61 16.56
C SER A 220 15.63 9.60 15.07
N TYR A 221 14.65 9.31 14.21
CA TYR A 221 14.86 9.34 12.75
C TYR A 221 15.17 10.75 12.23
N ALA A 222 14.57 11.79 12.83
CA ALA A 222 14.82 13.19 12.47
C ALA A 222 16.28 13.62 12.68
N ASN A 223 17.04 12.92 13.52
CA ASN A 223 18.41 13.25 13.90
C ASN A 223 19.47 12.33 13.25
N THR A 224 19.10 11.55 12.24
CA THR A 224 19.97 10.56 11.56
C THR A 224 20.03 10.81 10.06
N ASP A 225 20.85 10.06 9.31
CA ASP A 225 20.94 10.11 7.84
C ASP A 225 19.58 9.87 7.14
N TYR A 226 18.60 9.32 7.85
CA TYR A 226 17.22 9.22 7.36
C TYR A 226 16.44 10.55 7.31
N ALA A 227 17.04 11.65 7.79
CA ALA A 227 16.54 13.01 7.66
C ALA A 227 16.86 13.64 6.30
N GLU A 228 17.46 12.88 5.37
CA GLU A 228 17.69 13.34 4.00
C GLU A 228 16.39 13.86 3.37
N SER A 229 16.51 14.98 2.67
CA SER A 229 15.39 15.60 1.97
C SER A 229 15.05 14.81 0.70
N VAL A 230 13.77 14.50 0.51
CA VAL A 230 13.28 14.03 -0.79
C VAL A 230 13.04 15.26 -1.65
N SER A 231 13.81 15.41 -2.72
CA SER A 231 13.61 16.51 -3.66
C SER A 231 12.12 16.59 -4.08
N LEU A 232 11.51 17.77 -3.91
CA LEU A 232 10.13 18.02 -4.35
C LEU A 232 9.92 17.65 -5.83
N LEU A 233 10.96 17.80 -6.64
CA LEU A 233 11.02 17.50 -8.07
C LEU A 233 11.75 16.19 -8.38
N GLY A 234 11.94 15.30 -7.39
CA GLY A 234 12.44 13.96 -7.63
C GLY A 234 11.51 13.19 -8.57
N LEU A 235 12.07 12.32 -9.41
CA LEU A 235 11.31 11.54 -10.41
C LEU A 235 10.14 10.75 -9.78
N ALA A 236 10.36 10.22 -8.58
CA ALA A 236 9.33 9.51 -7.82
C ALA A 236 8.13 10.40 -7.44
N ASN A 237 8.34 11.70 -7.24
CA ASN A 237 7.30 12.67 -6.88
C ASN A 237 6.59 13.21 -8.12
N ILE A 238 7.36 13.51 -9.17
CA ILE A 238 6.84 14.01 -10.45
C ILE A 238 5.76 13.08 -11.01
N LYS A 239 5.99 11.76 -10.91
CA LYS A 239 5.00 10.75 -11.32
C LYS A 239 3.62 11.00 -10.70
N PHE A 240 3.55 11.15 -9.38
CA PHE A 240 2.27 11.35 -8.68
C PHE A 240 1.61 12.69 -9.03
N TYR A 241 2.39 13.74 -9.30
CA TYR A 241 1.86 15.01 -9.80
C TYR A 241 1.23 14.86 -11.19
N ILE A 242 1.92 14.17 -12.10
CA ILE A 242 1.43 13.90 -13.45
C ILE A 242 0.13 13.09 -13.39
N GLU A 243 0.08 12.04 -12.58
CA GLU A 243 -1.12 11.23 -12.40
C GLU A 243 -2.28 12.04 -11.82
N PHE A 244 -2.03 12.89 -10.83
CA PHE A 244 -3.05 13.77 -10.27
C PHE A 244 -3.62 14.73 -11.33
N ILE A 245 -2.74 15.42 -12.06
CA ILE A 245 -3.13 16.34 -13.13
C ILE A 245 -3.90 15.59 -14.23
N PHE A 246 -3.42 14.41 -14.62
CA PHE A 246 -4.07 13.55 -15.60
C PHE A 246 -5.50 13.17 -15.18
N ILE A 247 -5.68 12.73 -13.93
CA ILE A 247 -7.00 12.41 -13.38
C ILE A 247 -7.90 13.65 -13.44
N LEU A 248 -7.44 14.80 -12.92
CA LEU A 248 -8.23 16.03 -12.93
C LEU A 248 -8.59 16.50 -14.34
N PHE A 249 -7.69 16.35 -15.31
CA PHE A 249 -7.92 16.78 -16.69
C PHE A 249 -8.97 15.91 -17.39
N PHE A 250 -8.84 14.58 -17.31
CA PHE A 250 -9.66 13.64 -18.10
C PHE A 250 -10.94 13.15 -17.42
N MET A 251 -11.16 13.50 -16.16
CA MET A 251 -12.38 13.16 -15.43
C MET A 251 -13.60 13.90 -15.96
N HIS A 252 -14.69 13.16 -16.14
CA HIS A 252 -15.96 13.64 -16.66
C HIS A 252 -17.06 13.48 -15.64
N LYS A 253 -18.15 14.24 -15.80
CA LYS A 253 -19.30 14.23 -14.88
C LYS A 253 -19.86 12.84 -14.60
N LYS A 254 -19.85 11.95 -15.61
CA LYS A 254 -20.33 10.55 -15.48
C LYS A 254 -19.49 9.70 -14.52
N ASP A 255 -18.22 10.04 -14.34
CA ASP A 255 -17.29 9.34 -13.45
C ASP A 255 -17.60 9.67 -11.97
N LEU A 256 -18.28 10.79 -11.70
CA LEU A 256 -18.71 11.23 -10.38
C LEU A 256 -19.88 10.42 -9.79
N ASN A 257 -20.45 9.50 -10.58
CA ASN A 257 -21.43 8.54 -10.07
C ASN A 257 -20.76 7.28 -9.49
N ASP A 258 -19.45 7.13 -9.68
CA ASP A 258 -18.71 5.98 -9.19
C ASP A 258 -18.04 6.29 -7.85
N LYS A 259 -18.69 5.85 -6.78
CA LYS A 259 -18.21 6.00 -5.40
C LYS A 259 -16.81 5.40 -5.20
N PHE A 260 -16.48 4.28 -5.85
CA PHE A 260 -15.16 3.67 -5.72
C PHE A 260 -14.08 4.52 -6.36
N LEU A 261 -14.35 5.06 -7.55
CA LEU A 261 -13.41 5.96 -8.23
C LEU A 261 -13.15 7.22 -7.38
N ILE A 262 -14.22 7.84 -6.87
CA ILE A 262 -14.12 9.05 -6.05
C ILE A 262 -13.34 8.77 -4.76
N TYR A 263 -13.59 7.63 -4.11
CA TYR A 263 -12.82 7.19 -2.95
C TYR A 263 -11.33 7.02 -3.28
N MET A 264 -11.00 6.32 -4.39
CA MET A 264 -9.62 6.11 -4.79
C MET A 264 -8.89 7.43 -5.08
N ILE A 265 -9.54 8.37 -5.77
CA ILE A 265 -8.98 9.70 -6.04
C ILE A 265 -8.78 10.48 -4.74
N PHE A 266 -9.75 10.42 -3.81
CA PHE A 266 -9.62 11.06 -2.51
C PHE A 266 -8.41 10.52 -1.74
N VAL A 267 -8.29 9.19 -1.60
CA VAL A 267 -7.16 8.54 -0.92
C VAL A 267 -5.83 8.92 -1.58
N PHE A 268 -5.77 8.89 -2.92
CA PHE A 268 -4.59 9.28 -3.67
C PHE A 268 -4.21 10.74 -3.41
N THR A 269 -5.19 11.64 -3.35
CA THR A 269 -4.99 13.08 -3.07
C THR A 269 -4.45 13.30 -1.66
N ILE A 270 -4.95 12.56 -0.66
CA ILE A 270 -4.39 12.59 0.71
C ILE A 270 -2.94 12.10 0.72
N GLY A 271 -2.65 11.00 0.03
CA GLY A 271 -1.29 10.51 -0.11
C GLY A 271 -0.36 11.54 -0.73
N LEU A 272 -0.81 12.22 -1.78
CA LEU A 272 -0.04 13.27 -2.44
C LEU A 272 0.18 14.48 -1.51
N ALA A 273 -0.84 14.89 -0.76
CA ALA A 273 -0.74 15.99 0.19
C ALA A 273 0.30 15.70 1.29
N ILE A 274 0.28 14.50 1.86
CA ILE A 274 1.27 14.04 2.86
C ILE A 274 2.68 14.04 2.25
N ARG A 275 2.82 13.55 1.02
CA ARG A 275 4.09 13.47 0.33
C ARG A 275 4.72 14.85 0.11
N ILE A 276 3.92 15.82 -0.34
CA ILE A 276 4.34 17.21 -0.52
C ILE A 276 4.66 17.87 0.83
N ALA A 277 3.82 17.66 1.85
CA ALA A 277 4.00 18.29 3.16
C ALA A 277 5.32 17.90 3.85
N PHE A 278 5.79 16.68 3.61
CA PHE A 278 7.00 16.13 4.25
C PHE A 278 8.18 16.01 3.30
N PHE A 279 8.25 16.82 2.24
CA PHE A 279 9.32 16.73 1.25
C PHE A 279 10.74 16.74 1.85
N ASP A 280 10.95 17.46 2.95
CA ASP A 280 12.21 17.54 3.70
C ASP A 280 12.38 16.46 4.78
N PHE A 281 11.49 15.47 4.84
CA PHE A 281 11.51 14.37 5.81
C PHE A 281 11.24 13.02 5.10
N ALA A 282 12.29 12.42 4.53
CA ALA A 282 12.17 11.26 3.64
C ALA A 282 11.36 10.10 4.20
N ILE A 283 11.52 9.76 5.49
CA ILE A 283 10.78 8.66 6.09
C ILE A 283 9.26 8.92 6.08
N LEU A 284 8.81 10.12 6.46
CA LEU A 284 7.38 10.44 6.50
C LEU A 284 6.84 10.63 5.09
N SER A 285 7.58 11.36 4.23
CA SER A 285 7.18 11.52 2.83
C SER A 285 7.09 10.20 2.11
N GLY A 286 8.01 9.26 2.35
CA GLY A 286 7.99 7.94 1.74
C GLY A 286 7.00 7.00 2.42
N ARG A 287 7.27 6.59 3.67
CA ARG A 287 6.56 5.48 4.33
C ARG A 287 5.11 5.81 4.65
N LEU A 288 4.80 7.02 5.11
CA LEU A 288 3.43 7.39 5.45
C LEU A 288 2.60 7.69 4.20
N SER A 289 3.12 8.46 3.23
CA SER A 289 2.37 8.71 1.99
C SER A 289 2.09 7.42 1.21
N ASN A 290 3.04 6.48 1.20
CA ASN A 290 2.88 5.20 0.49
C ASN A 290 1.73 4.34 1.03
N VAL A 291 1.32 4.51 2.30
CA VAL A 291 0.10 3.87 2.83
C VAL A 291 -1.13 4.27 2.02
N PHE A 292 -1.19 5.52 1.59
CA PHE A 292 -2.29 6.07 0.80
C PHE A 292 -2.06 5.90 -0.70
N LEU A 293 -0.87 6.24 -1.19
CA LEU A 293 -0.53 6.20 -2.61
C LEU A 293 -0.53 4.78 -3.19
N PHE A 294 -0.46 3.73 -2.36
CA PHE A 294 -0.66 2.36 -2.83
C PHE A 294 -1.98 2.18 -3.60
N ILE A 295 -3.01 2.99 -3.32
CA ILE A 295 -4.28 2.95 -4.06
C ILE A 295 -4.11 3.16 -5.58
N GLU A 296 -3.01 3.77 -6.01
CA GLU A 296 -2.64 4.01 -7.40
C GLU A 296 -2.72 2.73 -8.25
N ILE A 297 -2.29 1.58 -7.71
CA ILE A 297 -2.26 0.31 -8.44
C ILE A 297 -3.67 -0.14 -8.88
N PHE A 298 -4.71 0.34 -8.19
CA PHE A 298 -6.10 0.15 -8.57
C PHE A 298 -6.61 1.34 -9.36
N LEU A 299 -6.37 2.57 -8.87
CA LEU A 299 -6.89 3.82 -9.41
C LEU A 299 -6.53 4.01 -10.88
N MET A 300 -5.24 3.95 -11.21
CA MET A 300 -4.77 4.27 -12.56
C MET A 300 -5.28 3.29 -13.62
N PRO A 301 -5.10 1.96 -13.48
CA PRO A 301 -5.65 1.02 -14.47
C PRO A 301 -7.18 1.05 -14.50
N TYR A 302 -7.86 1.27 -13.37
CA TYR A 302 -9.32 1.39 -13.33
C TYR A 302 -9.82 2.63 -14.08
N PHE A 303 -9.21 3.78 -13.84
CA PHE A 303 -9.55 5.03 -14.49
C PHE A 303 -9.30 4.93 -16.00
N ILE A 304 -8.13 4.43 -16.41
CA ILE A 304 -7.82 4.30 -17.84
C ILE A 304 -8.78 3.34 -18.53
N TYR A 305 -9.06 2.18 -17.91
CA TYR A 305 -9.99 1.18 -18.43
C TYR A 305 -11.40 1.73 -18.66
N LYS A 306 -11.88 2.62 -17.76
CA LYS A 306 -13.21 3.23 -17.90
C LYS A 306 -13.28 4.35 -18.92
N ARG A 307 -12.18 5.07 -19.13
CA ARG A 307 -12.15 6.33 -19.88
C ARG A 307 -11.71 6.17 -21.32
N PHE A 308 -10.76 5.29 -21.56
CA PHE A 308 -10.09 5.19 -22.85
C PHE A 308 -10.34 3.84 -23.50
N SER A 309 -9.98 3.75 -24.78
CA SER A 309 -10.09 2.52 -25.54
C SER A 309 -9.13 1.45 -24.99
N LYS A 310 -9.45 0.19 -25.31
CA LYS A 310 -8.62 -0.95 -24.90
C LYS A 310 -7.17 -0.84 -25.40
N ILE A 311 -6.94 -0.27 -26.58
CA ILE A 311 -5.59 -0.07 -27.11
C ILE A 311 -4.80 0.90 -26.23
N VAL A 312 -5.41 2.03 -25.81
CA VAL A 312 -4.78 2.99 -24.91
C VAL A 312 -4.44 2.33 -23.57
N LEU A 313 -5.39 1.57 -22.99
CA LEU A 313 -5.12 0.83 -21.76
C LEU A 313 -3.91 -0.11 -21.90
N LEU A 314 -3.88 -0.95 -22.94
CA LEU A 314 -2.78 -1.91 -23.12
C LEU A 314 -1.44 -1.20 -23.35
N THR A 315 -1.43 -0.15 -24.17
CA THR A 315 -0.22 0.65 -24.40
C THR A 315 0.26 1.30 -23.10
N THR A 316 -0.65 1.88 -22.29
CA THR A 316 -0.27 2.47 -21.01
C THR A 316 0.25 1.42 -20.03
N LEU A 317 -0.36 0.24 -19.96
CA LEU A 317 0.12 -0.85 -19.09
C LEU A 317 1.56 -1.25 -19.43
N VAL A 318 1.88 -1.40 -20.73
CA VAL A 318 3.23 -1.76 -21.18
C VAL A 318 4.22 -0.63 -20.92
N LEU A 319 3.90 0.60 -21.33
CA LEU A 319 4.79 1.74 -21.14
C LEU A 319 5.05 2.02 -19.66
N TYR A 320 4.01 1.96 -18.82
CA TYR A 320 4.13 2.12 -17.39
C TYR A 320 5.05 1.05 -16.80
N PHE A 321 4.83 -0.22 -17.15
CA PHE A 321 5.65 -1.31 -16.64
C PHE A 321 7.14 -1.14 -16.97
N LEU A 322 7.45 -0.76 -18.21
CA LEU A 322 8.83 -0.57 -18.65
C LEU A 322 9.47 0.67 -18.01
N ILE A 323 8.80 1.83 -18.07
CA ILE A 323 9.36 3.10 -17.58
C ILE A 323 9.48 3.07 -16.06
N ILE A 324 8.41 2.70 -15.34
CA ILE A 324 8.43 2.66 -13.89
C ILE A 324 9.32 1.53 -13.38
N GLY A 325 9.35 0.39 -14.07
CA GLY A 325 10.27 -0.70 -13.73
C GLY A 325 11.73 -0.26 -13.83
N PHE A 326 12.09 0.45 -14.90
CA PHE A 326 13.43 1.02 -15.06
C PHE A 326 13.74 2.05 -13.95
N ILE A 327 12.81 2.96 -13.65
CA ILE A 327 13.01 4.00 -12.64
C ILE A 327 13.13 3.37 -11.24
N SER A 328 12.22 2.49 -10.86
CA SER A 328 12.24 1.85 -9.54
C SER A 328 13.47 0.98 -9.35
N TRP A 329 13.88 0.22 -10.37
CA TRP A 329 15.11 -0.57 -10.27
C TRP A 329 16.34 0.32 -10.08
N ASN A 330 16.61 1.23 -11.02
CA ASN A 330 17.88 1.97 -11.03
C ASN A 330 17.98 3.09 -9.97
N PHE A 331 16.85 3.67 -9.54
CA PHE A 331 16.86 4.86 -8.67
C PHE A 331 16.22 4.65 -7.30
N GLN A 332 15.62 3.48 -7.02
CA GLN A 332 14.93 3.25 -5.74
C GLN A 332 15.34 1.94 -5.05
N VAL A 333 15.65 0.90 -5.82
CA VAL A 333 15.68 -0.48 -5.30
C VAL A 333 17.06 -1.13 -5.44
N ALA A 334 17.78 -0.93 -6.55
CA ALA A 334 18.97 -1.70 -6.87
C ALA A 334 20.02 -1.68 -5.76
N GLU A 335 20.30 -0.50 -5.19
CA GLU A 335 21.30 -0.33 -4.13
C GLU A 335 20.98 -1.13 -2.85
N TYR A 336 19.71 -1.39 -2.57
CA TYR A 336 19.29 -2.07 -1.34
C TYR A 336 18.95 -3.55 -1.55
N LEU A 337 18.39 -3.89 -2.71
CA LEU A 337 17.83 -5.21 -2.97
C LEU A 337 18.75 -6.10 -3.80
N ALA A 338 19.50 -5.56 -4.77
CA ALA A 338 20.26 -6.40 -5.70
C ALA A 338 21.29 -7.27 -4.98
N ASP A 339 22.06 -6.67 -4.06
CA ASP A 339 23.09 -7.40 -3.32
C ASP A 339 22.50 -8.19 -2.14
N SER A 340 21.62 -7.55 -1.37
CA SER A 340 21.03 -8.14 -0.17
C SER A 340 20.12 -9.35 -0.47
N TYR A 341 19.52 -9.41 -1.66
CA TYR A 341 18.65 -10.51 -2.05
C TYR A 341 19.41 -11.84 -2.21
N PHE A 342 20.64 -11.79 -2.71
CA PHE A 342 21.47 -12.99 -2.90
C PHE A 342 22.39 -13.27 -1.70
N TYR A 343 22.52 -12.32 -0.78
CA TYR A 343 23.29 -12.52 0.44
C TYR A 343 22.60 -13.53 1.37
N PRO A 344 23.29 -14.61 1.80
CA PRO A 344 22.71 -15.60 2.70
C PRO A 344 22.17 -14.97 3.99
N LEU A 345 21.02 -15.46 4.47
CA LEU A 345 20.44 -14.98 5.73
C LEU A 345 21.25 -15.44 6.96
N TYR A 346 21.98 -16.54 6.84
CA TYR A 346 22.84 -17.16 7.85
C TYR A 346 24.01 -17.91 7.22
#